data_AF-A0A9X8ZCH1-F1
#
_entry.id   AF-A0A9X8ZCH1-F1
#
_cell.length_a   1.000
_cell.length_b   1.000
_cell.length_c   1.000
_cell.angle_alpha   90.00
_cell.angle_beta   90.00
_cell.angle_gamma   90.00
#
_symmetry.space_group_name_H-M   'P 1'
#
loop_
_entity.id
_entity.type
_entity.pdbx_description
1 polymer ?
#
loop_
_entity_poly.entity_id
_entity_poly.type
_entity_poly.pdbx_seq_one_letter_code
_entity_poly.pdbx_strand_id
1 'polypeptide(L)'
;MVKNQDFCIETMEVGTLSKTDVSLLYIKGVVDGTPYATIVPGLFFSSFQSPDEYHTKGGRLTIRLLRFGAFILSVYLPAVYVVLDKFEVDNLPKNMAKILFEGSQLLPSFWSMVILILLFTLLIDITFRIPTSTIILVSLVATTVIGETAVSAKIIHPVVLITIGITFLGHFIIANKLMTAHLISYVIYFCGWDTSSGLME
;
A
#
# COMPACT_ATOMS: atom_id res chain seq x y z
N MET A 1 22.46 -9.01 33.51
CA MET A 1 23.29 -8.97 32.28
C MET A 1 23.22 -10.33 31.61
N VAL A 2 22.39 -10.47 30.57
CA VAL A 2 22.31 -11.71 29.78
C VAL A 2 23.49 -11.71 28.81
N LYS A 3 24.50 -12.52 29.11
CA LYS A 3 25.72 -12.63 28.30
C LYS A 3 25.53 -13.80 27.33
N ASN A 4 24.84 -13.55 26.22
CA ASN A 4 24.69 -14.55 25.16
C ASN A 4 25.76 -14.29 24.08
N GLN A 5 26.40 -15.35 23.60
CA GLN A 5 27.69 -15.32 22.90
C GLN A 5 27.64 -14.68 21.50
N ASP A 6 26.43 -14.41 21.00
CA ASP A 6 26.17 -13.90 19.65
C ASP A 6 25.74 -12.43 19.60
N PHE A 7 25.53 -11.77 20.74
CA PHE A 7 25.15 -10.35 20.81
C PHE A 7 26.38 -9.45 20.90
N CYS A 8 26.65 -8.70 19.82
CA CYS A 8 27.72 -7.71 19.77
C CYS A 8 27.16 -6.28 19.87
N ILE A 9 27.81 -5.44 20.69
CA ILE A 9 27.52 -4.01 20.78
C ILE A 9 28.80 -3.30 20.34
N GLU A 10 28.74 -2.58 19.22
CA GLU A 10 29.81 -1.69 18.78
C GLU A 10 29.32 -0.25 18.91
N THR A 11 30.09 0.58 19.60
CA THR A 11 29.79 2.01 19.74
C THR A 11 30.74 2.76 18.85
N MET A 12 30.21 3.59 17.95
CA MET A 12 31.00 4.47 17.09
C MET A 12 30.54 5.92 17.27
N GLU A 13 31.51 6.83 17.42
CA GLU A 13 31.25 8.26 17.31
C GLU A 13 31.08 8.60 15.83
N VAL A 14 29.89 9.07 15.44
CA VAL A 14 29.60 9.44 14.04
C VAL A 14 29.31 10.93 13.94
N GLY A 15 30.07 11.59 13.06
CA GLY A 15 29.86 12.98 12.67
C GLY A 15 30.97 13.93 13.16
N THR A 16 31.24 14.98 12.38
CA THR A 16 32.23 16.03 12.71
C THR A 16 31.62 17.24 13.42
N LEU A 17 30.29 17.41 13.39
CA LEU A 17 29.59 18.60 13.93
C LEU A 17 28.76 18.32 15.18
N SER A 18 28.17 17.13 15.26
CA SER A 18 27.43 16.64 16.43
C SER A 18 28.13 15.36 16.83
N LYS A 19 28.96 15.38 17.88
CA LYS A 19 29.50 14.16 18.47
C LYS A 19 28.34 13.38 19.08
N THR A 20 27.74 12.53 18.28
CA THR A 20 26.62 11.68 18.69
C THR A 20 27.14 10.26 18.78
N ASP A 21 27.07 9.69 19.98
CA ASP A 21 27.38 8.28 20.21
C ASP A 21 26.28 7.43 19.61
N VAL A 22 26.62 6.65 18.58
CA VAL A 22 25.70 5.67 17.98
C VAL A 22 26.17 4.28 18.41
N SER A 23 25.33 3.60 19.18
CA SER A 23 25.54 2.20 19.57
C SER A 23 24.79 1.29 18.59
N LEU A 24 25.53 0.51 17.82
CA LEU A 24 25.00 -0.53 16.94
C LEU A 24 24.95 -1.86 17.69
N LEU A 25 23.74 -2.37 17.89
CA LEU A 25 23.48 -3.71 18.42
C LEU A 25 23.22 -4.65 17.24
N TYR A 26 24.03 -5.69 17.07
CA TYR A 26 23.81 -6.69 16.03
C TYR A 26 24.08 -8.12 16.52
N ILE A 27 23.44 -9.09 15.87
CA ILE A 27 23.63 -10.52 16.12
C ILE A 27 24.59 -11.06 15.07
N LYS A 28 25.69 -11.66 15.51
CA LYS A 28 26.72 -12.21 14.64
C LYS A 28 26.14 -13.40 13.84
N GLY A 29 26.20 -13.32 12.50
CA GLY A 29 25.73 -14.39 11.59
C GLY A 29 24.33 -14.20 10.97
N VAL A 30 23.59 -13.13 11.31
CA VAL A 30 22.29 -12.80 10.67
C VAL A 30 22.43 -11.68 9.63
N VAL A 31 23.50 -10.88 9.72
CA VAL A 31 23.73 -9.69 8.89
C VAL A 31 24.92 -9.93 7.95
N ASP A 32 24.81 -10.92 7.07
CA ASP A 32 25.78 -11.10 5.98
C ASP A 32 25.33 -10.28 4.76
N GLY A 33 26.03 -9.18 4.50
CA GLY A 33 26.05 -8.53 3.18
C GLY A 33 25.14 -7.33 2.92
N THR A 34 24.34 -6.83 3.88
CA THR A 34 23.53 -5.62 3.68
C THR A 34 24.00 -4.46 4.57
N PRO A 35 24.29 -3.26 4.01
CA PRO A 35 24.73 -2.09 4.79
C PRO A 35 23.59 -1.42 5.58
N TYR A 36 22.50 -2.17 5.86
CA TYR A 36 21.30 -1.66 6.51
C TYR A 36 21.18 -2.24 7.92
N ALA A 37 21.26 -1.36 8.92
CA ALA A 37 20.94 -1.72 10.30
C ALA A 37 19.45 -2.03 10.41
N THR A 38 19.10 -3.31 10.57
CA THR A 38 17.70 -3.75 10.69
C THR A 38 17.26 -3.65 12.14
N ILE A 39 16.40 -2.69 12.45
CA ILE A 39 15.85 -2.51 13.80
C ILE A 39 14.68 -3.48 13.98
N VAL A 40 14.86 -4.49 14.84
CA VAL A 40 13.81 -5.43 15.26
C VAL A 40 13.74 -5.42 16.79
N PRO A 41 12.54 -5.32 17.41
CA PRO A 41 11.21 -5.11 16.82
C PRO A 41 10.92 -3.62 16.54
N GLY A 42 10.42 -3.32 15.34
CA GLY A 42 9.98 -1.97 14.97
C GLY A 42 8.56 -1.66 15.47
N LEU A 43 8.37 -0.48 16.04
CA LEU A 43 7.05 0.05 16.40
C LEU A 43 6.24 0.36 15.14
N PHE A 44 4.90 0.24 15.17
CA PHE A 44 4.05 0.60 14.02
C PHE A 44 4.31 2.04 13.53
N PHE A 45 4.52 2.97 14.47
CA PHE A 45 4.83 4.37 14.20
C PHE A 45 6.20 4.60 13.54
N SER A 46 7.15 3.64 13.64
CA SER A 46 8.42 3.77 12.94
C SER A 46 8.28 3.53 11.44
N SER A 47 7.21 2.87 10.98
CA SER A 47 6.95 2.64 9.55
C SER A 47 6.61 3.95 8.79
N PHE A 48 6.12 4.98 9.48
CA PHE A 48 5.77 6.26 8.86
C PHE A 48 6.97 7.20 8.70
N GLN A 49 8.11 6.87 9.28
CA GLN A 49 9.33 7.68 9.24
C GLN A 49 10.24 7.17 8.13
N SER A 50 10.59 8.05 7.19
CA SER A 50 11.59 7.75 6.16
C SER A 50 12.93 8.43 6.50
N PRO A 51 14.08 7.79 6.20
CA PRO A 51 15.40 8.41 6.30
C PRO A 51 15.50 9.74 5.54
N ASP A 52 14.78 9.87 4.41
CA ASP A 52 14.81 11.07 3.56
C ASP A 52 14.25 12.32 4.27
N GLU A 53 13.40 12.15 5.28
CA GLU A 53 12.81 13.25 6.04
C GLU A 53 13.84 14.02 6.86
N TYR A 54 14.96 13.39 7.23
CA TYR A 54 16.01 14.03 8.03
C TYR A 54 16.82 15.06 7.22
N HIS A 55 16.73 15.02 5.89
CA HIS A 55 17.41 15.97 5.02
C HIS A 55 16.59 17.24 4.75
N THR A 56 15.32 17.31 5.16
CA THR A 56 14.44 18.46 4.89
C THR A 56 14.17 19.28 6.16
N LYS A 57 14.57 20.56 6.16
CA LYS A 57 14.56 21.44 7.36
C LYS A 57 13.17 21.90 7.85
N GLY A 58 12.10 21.80 7.03
CA GLY A 58 10.79 22.42 7.38
C GLY A 58 9.53 21.63 7.02
N GLY A 59 9.64 20.49 6.32
CA GLY A 59 8.48 19.74 5.81
C GLY A 59 8.11 18.47 6.59
N ARG A 60 8.86 18.14 7.65
CA ARG A 60 8.80 16.83 8.31
C ARG A 60 7.42 16.47 8.87
N LEU A 61 6.73 17.43 9.51
CA LEU A 61 5.41 17.17 10.09
C LEU A 61 4.34 16.99 9.00
N THR A 62 4.39 17.82 7.95
CA THR A 62 3.43 17.78 6.84
C THR A 62 3.50 16.48 6.07
N ILE A 63 4.71 15.98 5.78
CA ILE A 63 4.92 14.71 5.08
C ILE A 63 4.39 13.55 5.94
N ARG A 64 4.65 13.57 7.25
CA ARG A 64 4.14 12.55 8.18
C ARG A 64 2.62 12.52 8.25
N LEU A 65 1.95 13.68 8.31
CA LEU A 65 0.50 13.78 8.28
C LEU A 65 -0.07 13.26 6.96
N LEU A 66 0.57 13.58 5.83
CA LEU A 66 0.18 13.07 4.52
C LEU A 66 0.28 11.53 4.46
N ARG A 67 1.37 10.94 4.97
CA ARG A 67 1.52 9.47 5.01
C ARG A 67 0.48 8.79 5.89
N PHE A 68 0.17 9.38 7.04
CA PHE A 68 -0.85 8.88 7.94
C PHE A 68 -2.25 8.97 7.31
N GLY A 69 -2.56 10.10 6.67
CA GLY A 69 -3.80 10.25 5.90
C GLY A 69 -3.90 9.27 4.74
N ALA A 70 -2.81 9.08 3.99
CA ALA A 70 -2.74 8.10 2.90
C ALA A 70 -2.97 6.67 3.39
N PHE A 71 -2.45 6.30 4.56
CA PHE A 71 -2.70 4.99 5.18
C PHE A 71 -4.16 4.79 5.55
N ILE A 72 -4.78 5.78 6.20
CA ILE A 72 -6.21 5.71 6.53
C ILE A 72 -7.02 5.55 5.25
N LEU A 73 -6.77 6.38 4.24
CA LEU A 73 -7.48 6.29 2.97
C LEU A 73 -7.25 4.93 2.30
N SER A 74 -6.01 4.44 2.21
CA SER A 74 -5.74 3.16 1.56
C SER A 74 -6.41 1.97 2.25
N VAL A 75 -6.56 2.03 3.58
CA VAL A 75 -7.18 0.95 4.33
C VAL A 75 -8.72 1.01 4.27
N TYR A 76 -9.31 2.20 4.43
CA TYR A 76 -10.77 2.34 4.59
C TYR A 76 -11.53 2.56 3.29
N LEU A 77 -10.97 3.30 2.32
CA LEU A 77 -11.64 3.66 1.06
C LEU A 77 -12.25 2.45 0.30
N PRO A 78 -11.52 1.35 0.09
CA PRO A 78 -12.05 0.14 -0.57
C PRO A 78 -13.13 -0.59 0.24
N ALA A 79 -13.01 -0.64 1.58
CA ALA A 79 -14.05 -1.23 2.43
C ALA A 79 -15.36 -0.41 2.36
N VAL A 80 -15.24 0.92 2.41
CA VAL A 80 -16.36 1.84 2.22
C VAL A 80 -16.99 1.65 0.84
N TYR A 81 -16.18 1.49 -0.21
CA TYR A 81 -16.70 1.22 -1.56
C TYR A 81 -17.53 -0.08 -1.61
N VAL A 82 -17.02 -1.20 -1.09
CA VAL A 82 -17.73 -2.50 -1.14
C VAL A 82 -19.08 -2.43 -0.42
N VAL A 83 -19.10 -1.72 0.71
CA VAL A 83 -20.33 -1.46 1.46
C VAL A 83 -21.29 -0.62 0.61
N LEU A 84 -20.84 0.53 0.07
CA LEU A 84 -21.69 1.42 -0.75
C LEU A 84 -22.27 0.71 -1.98
N ASP A 85 -21.44 -0.01 -2.73
CA ASP A 85 -21.79 -0.76 -3.95
C ASP A 85 -22.89 -1.81 -3.70
N LYS A 86 -22.97 -2.34 -2.46
CA LYS A 86 -24.03 -3.26 -2.02
C LYS A 86 -25.27 -2.54 -1.50
N PHE A 87 -25.13 -1.30 -1.06
CA PHE A 87 -26.21 -0.48 -0.50
C PHE A 87 -27.01 0.29 -1.56
N GLU A 88 -26.70 0.17 -2.86
CA GLU A 88 -27.56 0.74 -3.90
C GLU A 88 -28.82 -0.10 -4.18
N VAL A 89 -30.00 0.53 -4.00
CA VAL A 89 -31.01 0.75 -5.05
C VAL A 89 -32.20 1.61 -4.58
N ASP A 90 -32.47 1.80 -3.28
CA ASP A 90 -33.75 2.45 -2.88
C ASP A 90 -33.71 3.97 -2.62
N ASN A 91 -32.56 4.58 -2.31
CA ASN A 91 -32.51 6.00 -1.84
C ASN A 91 -31.77 6.99 -2.75
N LEU A 92 -31.13 6.57 -3.85
CA LEU A 92 -30.41 7.50 -4.73
C LEU A 92 -31.32 8.08 -5.83
N PRO A 93 -31.25 9.40 -6.10
CA PRO A 93 -31.91 10.00 -7.26
C PRO A 93 -31.43 9.32 -8.54
N LYS A 94 -32.37 8.88 -9.39
CA LYS A 94 -32.14 8.06 -10.60
C LYS A 94 -31.04 8.58 -11.54
N ASN A 95 -30.76 9.88 -11.50
CA ASN A 95 -29.75 10.54 -12.32
C ASN A 95 -28.30 10.20 -11.91
N MET A 96 -28.04 9.99 -10.61
CA MET A 96 -26.71 9.61 -10.10
C MET A 96 -26.50 8.10 -10.19
N ALA A 97 -27.55 7.32 -9.94
CA ALA A 97 -27.50 5.86 -10.05
C ALA A 97 -27.14 5.40 -11.47
N LYS A 98 -27.57 6.16 -12.50
CA LYS A 98 -27.23 5.91 -13.89
C LYS A 98 -25.73 6.05 -14.20
N ILE A 99 -25.07 7.07 -13.67
CA ILE A 99 -23.64 7.30 -13.94
C ILE A 99 -22.76 6.31 -13.15
N LEU A 100 -23.24 5.86 -11.99
CA LEU A 100 -22.48 5.00 -11.08
C LEU A 100 -22.79 3.50 -11.22
N PHE A 101 -23.98 3.10 -11.73
CA PHE A 101 -24.44 1.70 -11.71
C PHE A 101 -25.06 1.17 -13.01
N GLU A 102 -25.27 1.99 -14.06
CA GLU A 102 -25.78 1.46 -15.35
C GLU A 102 -24.72 0.73 -16.20
N GLY A 103 -23.51 0.57 -15.70
CA GLY A 103 -22.54 -0.34 -16.30
C GLY A 103 -22.83 -1.77 -15.86
N SER A 104 -23.49 -2.58 -16.70
CA SER A 104 -23.61 -4.02 -16.46
C SER A 104 -22.21 -4.63 -16.42
N GLN A 105 -21.66 -4.80 -15.21
CA GLN A 105 -20.39 -5.47 -15.02
C GLN A 105 -20.59 -6.97 -15.17
N LEU A 106 -19.67 -7.61 -15.89
CA LEU A 106 -19.68 -9.06 -16.07
C LEU A 106 -19.36 -9.81 -14.76
N LEU A 107 -18.69 -9.14 -13.82
CA LEU A 107 -18.23 -9.69 -12.55
C LEU A 107 -18.74 -8.84 -11.38
N PRO A 108 -19.06 -9.46 -10.22
CA PRO A 108 -19.31 -8.72 -8.99
C PRO A 108 -18.10 -7.88 -8.60
N SER A 109 -18.33 -6.70 -8.02
CA SER A 109 -17.30 -5.70 -7.70
C SER A 109 -16.14 -6.22 -6.86
N PHE A 110 -16.33 -7.22 -6.01
CA PHE A 110 -15.23 -7.83 -5.26
C PHE A 110 -14.30 -8.68 -6.10
N TRP A 111 -14.84 -9.46 -7.04
CA TRP A 111 -13.99 -10.28 -7.91
C TRP A 111 -13.16 -9.39 -8.83
N SER A 112 -13.75 -8.31 -9.34
CA SER A 112 -12.99 -7.31 -10.11
C SER A 112 -11.92 -6.63 -9.24
N MET A 113 -12.20 -6.36 -7.96
CA MET A 113 -11.22 -5.84 -7.03
C MET A 113 -10.04 -6.79 -6.78
N VAL A 114 -10.31 -8.07 -6.49
CA VAL A 114 -9.27 -9.08 -6.25
C VAL A 114 -8.33 -9.21 -7.46
N ILE A 115 -8.90 -9.24 -8.67
CA ILE A 115 -8.13 -9.30 -9.93
C ILE A 115 -7.24 -8.06 -10.07
N LEU A 116 -7.77 -6.87 -9.82
CA LEU A 116 -6.99 -5.63 -9.91
C LEU A 116 -5.85 -5.58 -8.90
N ILE A 117 -6.08 -5.96 -7.64
CA ILE A 117 -5.01 -5.94 -6.63
C ILE A 117 -3.90 -6.93 -7.02
N LEU A 118 -4.28 -8.11 -7.54
CA LEU A 118 -3.31 -9.09 -8.05
C LEU A 118 -2.52 -8.53 -9.24
N LEU A 119 -3.18 -7.92 -10.21
CA LEU A 119 -2.54 -7.29 -11.37
C LEU A 119 -1.55 -6.19 -10.95
N PHE A 120 -1.96 -5.29 -10.06
CA PHE A 120 -1.10 -4.22 -9.55
C PHE A 120 0.10 -4.76 -8.76
N THR A 121 -0.11 -5.80 -7.95
CA THR A 121 0.97 -6.45 -7.20
C THR A 121 1.99 -7.09 -8.13
N LEU A 122 1.53 -7.82 -9.15
CA LEU A 122 2.40 -8.39 -10.17
C LEU A 122 3.17 -7.31 -10.94
N LEU A 123 2.51 -6.22 -11.33
CA LEU A 123 3.12 -5.13 -12.07
C LEU A 123 4.35 -4.57 -11.34
N ILE A 124 4.25 -4.41 -10.03
CA ILE A 124 5.36 -3.87 -9.24
C ILE A 124 6.44 -4.90 -8.96
N ASP A 125 6.07 -6.15 -8.70
CA ASP A 125 7.05 -7.23 -8.57
C ASP A 125 7.91 -7.36 -9.84
N ILE A 126 7.27 -7.23 -11.00
CA ILE A 126 7.93 -7.17 -12.30
C ILE A 126 8.82 -5.92 -12.42
N THR A 127 8.40 -4.78 -11.91
CA THR A 127 9.17 -3.52 -11.97
C THR A 127 10.50 -3.62 -11.22
N PHE A 128 10.58 -4.39 -10.13
CA PHE A 128 11.84 -4.63 -9.43
C PHE A 128 12.81 -5.54 -10.20
N ARG A 129 12.30 -6.36 -11.11
CA ARG A 129 13.09 -7.38 -11.82
C ARG A 129 13.54 -6.93 -13.22
N ILE A 130 12.90 -5.92 -13.78
CA ILE A 130 13.14 -5.43 -15.15
C ILE A 130 14.21 -4.32 -15.16
N PRO A 131 15.10 -4.28 -16.17
CA PRO A 131 16.05 -3.19 -16.34
C PRO A 131 15.35 -1.83 -16.57
N THR A 132 15.95 -0.76 -16.07
CA THR A 132 15.37 0.59 -16.07
C THR A 132 14.95 1.11 -17.45
N SER A 133 15.60 0.63 -18.52
CA SER A 133 15.29 0.99 -19.91
C SER A 133 13.94 0.47 -20.41
N THR A 134 13.41 -0.62 -19.84
CA THR A 134 12.15 -1.25 -20.30
C THR A 134 10.96 -0.89 -19.40
N ILE A 135 11.18 -0.29 -18.23
CA ILE A 135 10.11 0.08 -17.27
C ILE A 135 9.07 1.00 -17.91
N ILE A 136 9.50 1.98 -18.72
CA ILE A 136 8.60 2.94 -19.38
C ILE A 136 7.62 2.23 -20.32
N LEU A 137 8.11 1.25 -21.09
CA LEU A 137 7.28 0.47 -22.00
C LEU A 137 6.26 -0.38 -21.23
N VAL A 138 6.68 -1.03 -20.15
CA VAL A 138 5.80 -1.84 -19.30
C VAL A 138 4.71 -0.99 -18.64
N SER A 139 5.07 0.19 -18.14
CA SER A 139 4.11 1.15 -17.56
C SER A 139 3.07 1.61 -18.58
N LEU A 140 3.49 1.88 -19.81
CA LEU A 140 2.58 2.27 -20.90
C LEU A 140 1.58 1.15 -21.21
N VAL A 141 2.08 -0.07 -21.42
CA VAL A 141 1.25 -1.25 -21.72
C VAL A 141 0.31 -1.56 -20.57
N ALA A 142 0.78 -1.49 -19.32
CA ALA A 142 -0.07 -1.70 -18.17
C ALA A 142 -1.21 -0.68 -18.09
N THR A 143 -0.93 0.59 -18.37
CA THR A 143 -1.95 1.65 -18.32
C THR A 143 -3.04 1.44 -19.38
N THR A 144 -2.68 1.05 -20.60
CA THR A 144 -3.65 0.85 -21.68
C THR A 144 -4.42 -0.46 -21.54
N VAL A 145 -3.77 -1.53 -21.11
CA VAL A 145 -4.40 -2.85 -20.95
C VAL A 145 -5.28 -2.89 -19.68
N ILE A 146 -4.78 -2.43 -18.54
CA ILE A 146 -5.52 -2.46 -17.26
C ILE A 146 -6.53 -1.31 -17.17
N GLY A 147 -6.20 -0.14 -17.74
CA GLY A 147 -7.09 1.02 -17.71
C GLY A 147 -8.13 0.96 -18.82
N GLU A 148 -7.73 1.39 -20.01
CA GLU A 148 -8.66 1.64 -21.12
C GLU A 148 -9.35 0.37 -21.62
N THR A 149 -8.59 -0.70 -21.82
CA THR A 149 -9.11 -1.95 -22.40
C THR A 149 -10.04 -2.66 -21.41
N ALA A 150 -9.67 -2.74 -20.13
CA ALA A 150 -10.49 -3.43 -19.12
C ALA A 150 -11.82 -2.71 -18.82
N VAL A 151 -11.80 -1.37 -18.85
CA VAL A 151 -13.02 -0.55 -18.71
C VAL A 151 -13.90 -0.66 -19.95
N SER A 152 -13.31 -0.58 -21.14
CA SER A 152 -14.05 -0.67 -22.41
C SER A 152 -14.68 -2.05 -22.62
N ALA A 153 -14.01 -3.11 -22.16
CA ALA A 153 -14.54 -4.47 -22.16
C ALA A 153 -15.63 -4.72 -21.10
N LYS A 154 -15.97 -3.72 -20.27
CA LYS A 154 -16.93 -3.82 -19.15
C LYS A 154 -16.61 -4.95 -18.15
N ILE A 155 -15.33 -5.34 -18.07
CA ILE A 155 -14.84 -6.31 -17.08
C ILE A 155 -14.72 -5.61 -15.71
N ILE A 156 -14.33 -4.34 -15.72
CA ILE A 156 -14.01 -3.56 -14.53
C ILE A 156 -14.78 -2.24 -14.55
N HIS A 157 -15.40 -1.89 -13.43
CA HIS A 157 -16.00 -0.57 -13.26
C HIS A 157 -14.94 0.53 -13.16
N PRO A 158 -15.12 1.69 -13.83
CA PRO A 158 -14.21 2.82 -13.66
C PRO A 158 -14.02 3.25 -12.20
N VAL A 159 -15.08 3.21 -11.38
CA VAL A 159 -15.00 3.64 -9.98
C VAL A 159 -14.19 2.64 -9.13
N VAL A 160 -14.32 1.33 -9.40
CA VAL A 160 -13.50 0.29 -8.74
C VAL A 160 -12.02 0.49 -9.07
N LEU A 161 -11.71 0.75 -10.35
CA LEU A 161 -10.34 0.98 -10.81
C LEU A 161 -9.70 2.18 -10.10
N ILE A 162 -10.40 3.31 -10.00
CA ILE A 162 -9.92 4.51 -9.31
C ILE A 162 -9.70 4.23 -7.83
N THR A 163 -10.66 3.56 -7.18
CA THR A 163 -10.60 3.23 -5.75
C THR A 163 -9.36 2.38 -5.43
N ILE A 164 -9.10 1.35 -6.24
CA ILE A 164 -7.91 0.51 -6.07
C ILE A 164 -6.64 1.27 -6.39
N GLY A 165 -6.62 2.10 -7.44
CA GLY A 165 -5.44 2.90 -7.80
C GLY A 165 -4.98 3.79 -6.64
N ILE A 166 -5.91 4.55 -6.05
CA ILE A 166 -5.61 5.42 -4.88
C ILE A 166 -5.09 4.59 -3.71
N THR A 167 -5.76 3.47 -3.44
CA THR A 167 -5.41 2.57 -2.35
C THR A 167 -4.01 1.99 -2.51
N PHE A 168 -3.70 1.53 -3.72
CA PHE A 168 -2.42 0.94 -4.06
C PHE A 168 -1.30 1.97 -3.91
N LEU A 169 -1.49 3.19 -4.43
CA LEU A 169 -0.54 4.30 -4.24
C LEU A 169 -0.35 4.66 -2.76
N GLY A 170 -1.42 4.67 -1.97
CA GLY A 170 -1.35 4.89 -0.52
C GLY A 170 -0.47 3.86 0.21
N HIS A 171 -0.51 2.59 -0.22
CA HIS A 171 0.37 1.55 0.33
C HIS A 171 1.86 1.80 0.01
N PHE A 172 2.19 2.32 -1.18
CA PHE A 172 3.59 2.64 -1.53
C PHE A 172 4.20 3.74 -0.68
N ILE A 173 3.38 4.70 -0.26
CA ILE A 173 3.84 5.84 0.55
C ILE A 173 4.37 5.38 1.92
N ILE A 174 3.93 4.22 2.42
CA ILE A 174 4.28 3.70 3.75
C ILE A 174 5.59 2.88 3.72
N ALA A 175 6.15 2.64 2.53
CA ALA A 175 7.52 2.27 2.12
C ALA A 175 8.36 1.23 2.89
N ASN A 176 8.13 0.94 4.16
CA ASN A 176 9.02 0.06 4.93
C ASN A 176 8.51 -1.38 5.05
N LYS A 177 7.24 -1.66 4.70
CA LYS A 177 6.64 -3.01 4.73
C LYS A 177 5.52 -3.17 3.71
N LEU A 178 5.89 -3.12 2.42
CA LEU A 178 4.93 -3.26 1.32
C LEU A 178 4.01 -4.48 1.51
N MET A 179 4.59 -5.63 1.89
CA MET A 179 3.84 -6.88 2.07
C MET A 179 2.87 -6.85 3.27
N THR A 180 3.22 -6.19 4.37
CA THR A 180 2.33 -6.13 5.55
C THR A 180 1.13 -5.23 5.31
N ALA A 181 1.32 -4.10 4.61
CA ALA A 181 0.23 -3.17 4.32
C ALA A 181 -0.81 -3.77 3.37
N HIS A 182 -0.37 -4.49 2.33
CA HIS A 182 -1.28 -5.19 1.43
C HIS A 182 -2.11 -6.26 2.15
N LEU A 183 -1.48 -7.06 3.03
CA LEU A 183 -2.20 -8.09 3.80
C LEU A 183 -3.28 -7.51 4.70
N ILE A 184 -3.01 -6.41 5.40
CA ILE A 184 -4.00 -5.73 6.26
C ILE A 184 -5.20 -5.29 5.44
N SER A 185 -4.97 -4.69 4.28
CA SER A 185 -6.04 -4.22 3.41
C SER A 185 -6.84 -5.37 2.81
N TYR A 186 -6.19 -6.46 2.40
CA TYR A 186 -6.90 -7.68 1.96
C TYR A 186 -7.85 -8.23 3.03
N VAL A 187 -7.41 -8.29 4.29
CA VAL A 187 -8.25 -8.74 5.42
C VAL A 187 -9.45 -7.82 5.61
N ILE A 188 -9.25 -6.51 5.49
CA ILE A 188 -10.30 -5.50 5.66
C ILE A 188 -11.30 -5.54 4.51
N TYR A 189 -10.86 -5.81 3.28
CA TYR A 189 -11.79 -5.94 2.14
C TYR A 189 -12.65 -7.18 2.29
N PHE A 190 -12.05 -8.28 2.73
CA PHE A 190 -12.78 -9.51 3.03
C PHE A 190 -13.81 -9.29 4.14
N CYS A 191 -13.42 -8.60 5.23
CA CYS A 191 -14.33 -8.25 6.33
C CYS A 191 -15.46 -7.32 5.86
N GLY A 192 -15.17 -6.33 5.01
CA GLY A 192 -16.17 -5.42 4.44
C GLY A 192 -17.18 -6.15 3.54
N TRP A 193 -16.71 -7.12 2.75
CA TRP A 193 -17.58 -8.00 1.97
C TRP A 193 -18.48 -8.84 2.87
N ASP A 194 -17.91 -9.52 3.87
CA ASP A 194 -18.65 -10.40 4.79
C ASP A 194 -19.75 -9.64 5.55
N THR A 195 -19.40 -8.44 6.03
CA THR A 195 -20.35 -7.52 6.68
C THR A 195 -21.48 -7.11 5.74
N SER A 196 -21.16 -6.82 4.47
CA SER A 196 -22.18 -6.46 3.48
C SER A 196 -23.10 -7.62 3.09
N SER A 197 -22.61 -8.87 3.12
CA SER A 197 -23.45 -10.05 2.89
C SER A 197 -24.39 -10.36 4.05
N GLY A 198 -23.95 -10.17 5.29
CA GLY A 198 -24.78 -10.39 6.48
C GLY A 198 -25.92 -9.38 6.66
N LEU A 199 -25.88 -8.24 5.98
CA LEU A 199 -26.94 -7.22 6.01
C LEU A 199 -28.14 -7.54 5.10
N MET A 200 -28.06 -8.63 4.30
CA MET A 200 -29.14 -9.08 3.43
C MET A 200 -29.88 -10.33 3.95
N GLU A 201 -29.50 -10.86 5.13
CA GLU A 201 -30.29 -11.84 5.90
C GLU A 201 -31.23 -11.15 6.89
#